data_AF-A0A545TKU1-F1
#
_entry.id   AF-A0A545TKU1-F1
#
_cell.length_a   1.000
_cell.length_b   1.000
_cell.length_c   1.000
_cell.angle_alpha   90.00
_cell.angle_beta   90.00
_cell.angle_gamma   90.00
#
_symmetry.space_group_name_H-M   'P 1'
#
loop_
_entity.id
_entity.type
_entity.pdbx_description
1 polymer ?
#
loop_
_entity_poly.entity_id
_entity_poly.type
_entity_poly.pdbx_seq_one_letter_code
_entity_poly.pdbx_strand_id
1 'polypeptide(L)'
;MPDSKFALALSGFLLLAFVKAGPAAADAYTTCLGEIADADLEAKTAYQRALRDLIVDRRPEFAELADINRDLQLLLAQMRFARVDYLLTTAPERVDGKNGLSRFRNFDWTQEDLDRMTANSTEYREQSVRLERLKGRNQGHPDWPAMRSFVRSEMSEGGAFAQITADFIEAGAALEARMAGCSEN
;
A
#
# COMPACT_ATOMS: atom_id res chain seq x y z
N MET A 1 29.70 77.24 7.44
CA MET A 1 28.41 77.92 7.23
C MET A 1 27.67 77.17 6.12
N PRO A 2 26.35 77.03 6.25
CA PRO A 2 25.62 75.75 6.41
C PRO A 2 25.03 75.27 5.06
N ASP A 3 24.45 74.08 4.85
CA ASP A 3 23.28 73.51 5.53
C ASP A 3 23.15 72.00 5.27
N SER A 4 22.68 71.32 6.31
CA SER A 4 22.16 69.95 6.32
C SER A 4 20.94 69.79 5.40
N LYS A 5 20.72 68.57 4.90
CA LYS A 5 19.40 67.92 4.91
C LYS A 5 19.50 66.40 4.66
N PHE A 6 19.14 65.68 5.71
CA PHE A 6 18.78 64.27 5.75
C PHE A 6 17.68 63.94 4.73
N ALA A 7 17.77 62.77 4.09
CA ALA A 7 16.60 62.04 3.60
C ALA A 7 16.70 60.58 4.05
N LEU A 8 15.79 60.23 4.96
CA LEU A 8 15.48 58.92 5.51
C LEU A 8 14.53 58.13 4.58
N ALA A 9 14.53 56.81 4.77
CA ALA A 9 13.46 55.84 4.45
C ALA A 9 13.38 55.39 2.97
N LEU A 10 13.12 54.12 2.62
CA LEU A 10 12.31 53.10 3.28
C LEU A 10 12.96 51.70 3.20
N SER A 11 13.05 51.04 4.35
CA SER A 11 13.20 49.60 4.48
C SER A 11 11.87 48.92 4.15
N GLY A 12 11.74 48.39 2.93
CA GLY A 12 10.64 47.51 2.55
C GLY A 12 10.93 46.07 2.99
N PHE A 13 10.77 45.78 4.29
CA PHE A 13 10.75 44.40 4.78
C PHE A 13 9.43 43.77 4.31
N LEU A 14 9.48 43.01 3.21
CA LEU A 14 8.41 42.08 2.84
C LEU A 14 8.42 40.96 3.88
N LEU A 15 7.63 41.13 4.95
CA LEU A 15 7.25 40.02 5.83
C LEU A 15 6.39 39.08 5.00
N LEU A 16 7.04 38.10 4.39
CA LEU A 16 6.43 36.85 3.96
C LEU A 16 5.82 36.21 5.20
N ALA A 17 4.54 36.48 5.44
CA ALA A 17 3.73 35.70 6.34
C ALA A 17 3.65 34.29 5.75
N PHE A 18 4.60 33.43 6.14
CA PHE A 18 4.44 31.99 6.09
C PHE A 18 3.29 31.66 7.03
N VAL A 19 2.07 31.75 6.53
CA VAL A 19 0.93 31.08 7.12
C VAL A 19 1.33 29.61 7.11
N LYS A 20 1.74 29.08 8.27
CA LYS A 20 1.78 27.65 8.51
C LYS A 20 0.35 27.17 8.25
N ALA A 21 0.11 26.62 7.07
CA ALA A 21 -1.04 25.76 6.86
C ALA A 21 -0.94 24.70 7.96
N GLY A 22 -1.82 24.78 8.97
CA GLY A 22 -2.00 23.69 9.91
C GLY A 22 -2.33 22.42 9.13
N PRO A 23 -2.17 21.23 9.73
CA PRO A 23 -2.60 20.00 9.07
C PRO A 23 -4.04 20.19 8.64
N ALA A 24 -4.28 20.23 7.33
CA ALA A 24 -5.62 20.19 6.80
C ALA A 24 -6.24 18.93 7.40
N ALA A 25 -7.39 19.08 8.08
CA ALA A 25 -8.13 17.92 8.49
C ALA A 25 -8.27 17.04 7.23
N ALA A 26 -7.80 15.80 7.29
CA ALA A 26 -8.00 14.85 6.21
C ALA A 26 -9.48 14.91 5.85
N ASP A 27 -9.79 15.24 4.60
CA ASP A 27 -11.17 15.34 4.19
C ASP A 27 -11.86 13.98 4.38
N ALA A 28 -13.19 13.98 4.46
CA ALA A 28 -13.96 12.75 4.69
C ALA A 28 -13.66 11.68 3.62
N TYR A 29 -13.26 12.10 2.42
CA TYR A 29 -12.93 11.23 1.31
C TYR A 29 -11.61 10.48 1.54
N THR A 30 -10.52 11.18 1.85
CA THR A 30 -9.21 10.58 2.19
C THR A 30 -9.30 9.67 3.41
N THR A 31 -10.08 10.05 4.42
CA THR A 31 -10.37 9.18 5.58
C THR A 31 -11.05 7.88 5.12
N CYS A 32 -12.12 7.98 4.31
CA CYS A 32 -12.82 6.82 3.77
C CYS A 32 -11.89 5.89 2.97
N LEU A 33 -11.02 6.45 2.11
CA LEU A 33 -10.05 5.69 1.32
C LEU A 33 -9.00 4.99 2.20
N GLY A 34 -8.56 5.63 3.29
CA GLY A 34 -7.66 5.01 4.27
C GLY A 34 -8.30 3.76 4.90
N GLU A 35 -9.56 3.86 5.32
CA GLU A 35 -10.26 2.70 5.89
C GLU A 35 -10.53 1.58 4.87
N ILE A 36 -10.68 1.91 3.58
CA ILE A 36 -10.73 0.93 2.50
C ILE A 36 -9.39 0.23 2.33
N ALA A 37 -8.27 0.97 2.40
CA ALA A 37 -6.93 0.41 2.35
C ALA A 37 -6.71 -0.62 3.47
N ASP A 38 -7.08 -0.27 4.71
CA ASP A 38 -6.94 -1.18 5.86
C ASP A 38 -7.76 -2.46 5.69
N ALA A 39 -9.02 -2.33 5.25
CA ALA A 39 -9.88 -3.48 5.03
C ALA A 39 -9.42 -4.37 3.85
N ASP A 40 -8.83 -3.79 2.79
CA ASP A 40 -8.21 -4.57 1.71
C ASP A 40 -6.94 -5.30 2.18
N LEU A 41 -6.12 -4.69 3.05
CA LEU A 41 -4.98 -5.36 3.66
C LEU A 41 -5.42 -6.54 4.53
N GLU A 42 -6.49 -6.38 5.32
CA GLU A 42 -7.05 -7.45 6.14
C GLU A 42 -7.55 -8.61 5.28
N ALA A 43 -8.34 -8.32 4.23
CA ALA A 43 -8.83 -9.34 3.30
C ALA A 43 -7.69 -10.13 2.63
N LYS A 44 -6.62 -9.43 2.18
CA LYS A 44 -5.42 -10.08 1.63
C LYS A 44 -4.70 -10.92 2.68
N THR A 45 -4.68 -10.45 3.94
CA THR A 45 -4.07 -11.19 5.04
C THR A 45 -4.79 -12.50 5.32
N ALA A 46 -6.11 -12.46 5.40
CA ALA A 46 -6.94 -13.65 5.56
C ALA A 46 -6.72 -14.65 4.41
N TYR A 47 -6.80 -14.17 3.16
CA TYR A 47 -6.60 -15.00 1.98
C TYR A 47 -5.22 -15.68 1.95
N GLN A 48 -4.14 -14.94 2.20
CA GLN A 48 -2.78 -15.50 2.16
C GLN A 48 -2.53 -16.51 3.30
N ARG A 49 -3.13 -16.30 4.48
CA ARG A 49 -3.07 -17.28 5.59
C ARG A 49 -3.81 -18.57 5.22
N ALA A 50 -5.05 -18.45 4.75
CA ALA A 50 -5.85 -19.59 4.35
C ALA A 50 -5.19 -20.39 3.22
N LEU A 51 -4.61 -19.71 2.23
CA LEU A 51 -3.88 -20.35 1.13
C LEU A 51 -2.65 -21.11 1.63
N ARG A 52 -1.85 -20.49 2.52
CA ARG A 52 -0.70 -21.15 3.16
C ARG A 52 -1.16 -22.41 3.90
N ASP A 53 -2.20 -22.31 4.72
CA ASP A 53 -2.65 -23.42 5.55
C ASP A 53 -3.18 -24.58 4.69
N LEU A 54 -3.89 -24.29 3.60
CA LEU A 54 -4.31 -25.30 2.64
C LEU A 54 -3.12 -26.01 1.97
N ILE A 55 -2.07 -25.27 1.59
CA ILE A 55 -0.86 -25.85 1.01
C ILE A 55 -0.19 -26.79 2.02
N VAL A 56 -0.03 -26.36 3.27
CA VAL A 56 0.63 -27.13 4.33
C VAL A 56 -0.15 -28.38 4.72
N ASP A 57 -1.48 -28.28 4.80
CA ASP A 57 -2.36 -29.42 5.08
C ASP A 57 -2.24 -30.51 4.00
N ARG A 58 -2.19 -30.10 2.73
CA ARG A 58 -2.16 -31.02 1.59
C ARG A 58 -0.77 -31.55 1.27
N ARG A 59 0.26 -30.72 1.44
CA ARG A 59 1.66 -30.98 1.07
C ARG A 59 2.60 -30.40 2.14
N PRO A 60 2.74 -31.07 3.30
CA PRO A 60 3.55 -30.57 4.41
C PRO A 60 5.01 -30.31 4.04
N GLU A 61 5.55 -30.98 3.03
CA GLU A 61 6.90 -30.75 2.52
C GLU A 61 7.09 -29.33 1.96
N PHE A 62 6.02 -28.65 1.57
CA PHE A 62 6.06 -27.26 1.08
C PHE A 62 5.93 -26.22 2.20
N ALA A 63 5.90 -26.60 3.49
CA ALA A 63 5.59 -25.68 4.57
C ALA A 63 6.51 -24.45 4.66
N GLU A 64 7.83 -24.64 4.57
CA GLU A 64 8.76 -23.50 4.58
C GLU A 64 8.49 -22.56 3.40
N LEU A 65 8.35 -23.12 2.20
CA LEU A 65 8.13 -22.32 1.00
C LEU A 65 6.78 -21.61 1.01
N ALA A 66 5.73 -22.24 1.54
CA ALA A 66 4.41 -21.64 1.72
C ALA A 66 4.46 -20.47 2.72
N ASP A 67 5.22 -20.61 3.81
CA ASP A 67 5.45 -19.53 4.77
C ASP A 67 6.22 -18.36 4.15
N ILE A 68 7.29 -18.64 3.39
CA ILE A 68 8.05 -17.62 2.65
C ILE A 68 7.13 -16.89 1.66
N ASN A 69 6.32 -17.64 0.91
CA ASN A 69 5.44 -17.07 -0.10
C ASN A 69 4.36 -16.18 0.52
N ARG A 70 3.70 -16.65 1.59
CA ARG A 70 2.75 -15.84 2.37
C ARG A 70 3.41 -14.54 2.81
N ASP A 71 4.56 -14.62 3.49
CA ASP A 71 5.26 -13.44 4.00
C ASP A 71 5.65 -12.46 2.89
N LEU A 72 6.06 -12.96 1.73
CA LEU A 72 6.34 -12.15 0.55
C LEU A 72 5.10 -11.42 0.05
N GLN A 73 3.96 -12.11 -0.10
CA GLN A 73 2.71 -11.50 -0.56
C GLN A 73 2.17 -10.47 0.45
N LEU A 74 2.24 -10.77 1.75
CA LEU A 74 1.82 -9.84 2.79
C LEU A 74 2.69 -8.60 2.83
N LEU A 75 4.02 -8.74 2.70
CA LEU A 75 4.91 -7.59 2.65
C LEU A 75 4.65 -6.71 1.41
N LEU A 76 4.41 -7.32 0.25
CA LEU A 76 4.03 -6.57 -0.96
C LEU A 76 2.72 -5.81 -0.77
N ALA A 77 1.73 -6.40 -0.09
CA ALA A 77 0.49 -5.73 0.26
C ALA A 77 0.73 -4.56 1.22
N GLN A 78 1.44 -4.80 2.33
CA GLN A 78 1.81 -3.76 3.32
C GLN A 78 2.53 -2.58 2.66
N MET A 79 3.54 -2.85 1.84
CA MET A 79 4.27 -1.81 1.11
C MET A 79 3.35 -1.04 0.16
N ARG A 80 2.38 -1.70 -0.50
CA ARG A 80 1.39 -1.01 -1.33
C ARG A 80 0.50 -0.08 -0.50
N PHE A 81 0.02 -0.50 0.66
CA PHE A 81 -0.83 0.35 1.50
C PHE A 81 -0.07 1.50 2.15
N ALA A 82 1.20 1.29 2.51
CA ALA A 82 2.07 2.39 2.93
C ALA A 82 2.23 3.45 1.83
N ARG A 83 2.23 3.06 0.55
CA ARG A 83 2.23 4.00 -0.59
C ARG A 83 0.90 4.72 -0.75
N VAL A 84 -0.23 4.03 -0.51
CA VAL A 84 -1.55 4.67 -0.49
C VAL A 84 -1.59 5.74 0.59
N ASP A 85 -1.22 5.40 1.82
CA ASP A 85 -1.18 6.34 2.95
C ASP A 85 -0.28 7.56 2.67
N TYR A 86 0.91 7.31 2.12
CA TYR A 86 1.80 8.38 1.65
C TYR A 86 1.13 9.29 0.62
N LEU A 87 0.45 8.74 -0.39
CA LEU A 87 -0.21 9.54 -1.43
C LEU A 87 -1.45 10.26 -0.90
N LEU A 88 -2.26 9.65 -0.05
CA LEU A 88 -3.41 10.32 0.59
C LEU A 88 -2.96 11.55 1.40
N THR A 89 -1.75 11.52 1.96
CA THR A 89 -1.17 12.65 2.70
C THR A 89 -0.51 13.70 1.82
N THR A 90 0.09 13.31 0.69
CA THR A 90 1.00 14.18 -0.09
C THR A 90 0.47 14.61 -1.46
N ALA A 91 -0.38 13.80 -2.07
CA ALA A 91 -0.95 13.98 -3.41
C ALA A 91 -2.24 13.14 -3.57
N PRO A 92 -3.29 13.42 -2.77
CA PRO A 92 -4.51 12.60 -2.69
C PRO A 92 -5.24 12.45 -4.02
N GLU A 93 -5.11 13.43 -4.92
CA GLU A 93 -5.67 13.40 -6.27
C GLU A 93 -5.14 12.25 -7.15
N ARG A 94 -4.00 11.64 -6.77
CA ARG A 94 -3.42 10.48 -7.47
C ARG A 94 -4.02 9.15 -7.02
N VAL A 95 -4.82 9.14 -5.95
CA VAL A 95 -5.52 7.94 -5.45
C VAL A 95 -6.96 7.95 -5.95
N ASP A 96 -7.21 7.18 -7.01
CA ASP A 96 -8.49 7.16 -7.73
C ASP A 96 -9.46 6.13 -7.14
N GLY A 97 -10.17 6.51 -6.07
CA GLY A 97 -11.26 5.71 -5.49
C GLY A 97 -12.59 5.80 -6.26
N LYS A 98 -12.81 6.86 -7.03
CA LYS A 98 -14.09 7.07 -7.75
C LYS A 98 -14.31 6.08 -8.88
N ASN A 99 -13.24 5.63 -9.51
CA ASN A 99 -13.30 4.68 -10.62
C ASN A 99 -13.09 3.23 -10.16
N GLY A 100 -13.43 2.95 -8.90
CA GLY A 100 -13.51 1.61 -8.34
C GLY A 100 -12.19 1.05 -7.79
N LEU A 101 -12.28 -0.10 -7.14
CA LEU A 101 -11.18 -0.72 -6.38
C LEU A 101 -9.98 -1.07 -7.26
N SER A 102 -10.21 -1.36 -8.54
CA SER A 102 -9.14 -1.59 -9.51
C SER A 102 -8.28 -0.34 -9.69
N ARG A 103 -8.88 0.84 -9.87
CA ARG A 103 -8.15 2.09 -10.07
C ARG A 103 -7.47 2.54 -8.78
N PHE A 104 -8.15 2.41 -7.65
CA PHE A 104 -7.58 2.63 -6.32
C PHE A 104 -6.31 1.81 -6.07
N ARG A 105 -6.28 0.55 -6.53
CA ARG A 105 -5.12 -0.34 -6.39
C ARG A 105 -3.99 -0.05 -7.38
N ASN A 106 -4.24 0.75 -8.42
CA ASN A 106 -3.33 1.00 -9.55
C ASN A 106 -3.11 2.51 -9.76
N PHE A 107 -2.62 3.17 -8.72
CA PHE A 107 -2.14 4.55 -8.79
C PHE A 107 -0.78 4.65 -9.49
N ASP A 108 -0.53 5.81 -10.10
CA ASP A 108 0.80 6.12 -10.65
C ASP A 108 1.79 6.28 -9.49
N TRP A 109 2.82 5.45 -9.43
CA TRP A 109 3.87 5.49 -8.40
C TRP A 109 5.19 5.82 -9.07
N THR A 110 5.73 7.01 -8.81
CA THR A 110 6.91 7.51 -9.51
C THR A 110 8.20 7.15 -8.79
N GLN A 111 9.32 7.31 -9.50
CA GLN A 111 10.65 7.23 -8.87
C GLN A 111 10.84 8.31 -7.80
N GLU A 112 10.28 9.51 -8.00
CA GLU A 112 10.38 10.58 -7.02
C GLU A 112 9.65 10.24 -5.71
N ASP A 113 8.47 9.62 -5.78
CA ASP A 113 7.74 9.14 -4.59
C ASP A 113 8.55 8.08 -3.86
N LEU A 114 9.15 7.14 -4.63
CA LEU A 114 10.01 6.10 -4.07
C LEU A 114 11.20 6.69 -3.33
N ASP A 115 11.89 7.67 -3.93
CA ASP A 115 13.07 8.30 -3.35
C ASP A 115 12.70 9.08 -2.08
N ARG A 116 11.60 9.86 -2.12
CA ARG A 116 11.08 10.61 -0.97
C ARG A 116 10.66 9.67 0.17
N MET A 117 9.90 8.62 -0.12
CA MET A 117 9.44 7.68 0.90
C MET A 117 10.61 6.91 1.53
N THR A 118 11.59 6.48 0.73
CA THR A 118 12.80 5.78 1.19
C THR A 118 13.70 6.70 2.04
N ALA A 119 13.82 7.97 1.68
CA ALA A 119 14.58 8.95 2.46
C ALA A 119 13.94 9.20 3.84
N ASN A 120 12.60 9.29 3.88
CA ASN A 120 11.87 9.77 5.06
C ASN A 120 11.32 8.66 5.97
N SER A 121 11.25 7.40 5.52
CA SER A 121 10.71 6.28 6.31
C SER A 121 11.74 5.18 6.52
N THR A 122 12.25 5.05 7.75
CA THR A 122 13.10 3.92 8.16
C THR A 122 12.39 2.59 7.96
N GLU A 123 11.11 2.52 8.32
CA GLU A 123 10.30 1.32 8.16
C GLU A 123 10.22 0.87 6.69
N TYR A 124 9.96 1.79 5.76
CA TYR A 124 9.85 1.45 4.34
C TYR A 124 11.19 0.95 3.76
N ARG A 125 12.32 1.48 4.24
CA ARG A 125 13.65 0.95 3.89
C ARG A 125 13.84 -0.49 4.39
N GLU A 126 13.49 -0.75 5.64
CA GLU A 126 13.58 -2.08 6.24
C GLU A 126 12.67 -3.09 5.50
N GLN A 127 11.46 -2.68 5.15
CA GLN A 127 10.55 -3.45 4.31
C GLN A 127 11.16 -3.77 2.94
N SER A 128 11.83 -2.80 2.30
CA SER A 128 12.50 -3.00 1.01
C SER A 128 13.64 -4.02 1.09
N VAL A 129 14.47 -3.96 2.15
CA VAL A 129 15.52 -4.97 2.40
C VAL A 129 14.90 -6.35 2.65
N ARG A 130 13.84 -6.41 3.46
CA ARG A 130 13.11 -7.66 3.73
C ARG A 130 12.51 -8.25 2.46
N LEU A 131 12.00 -7.41 1.57
CA LEU A 131 11.39 -7.80 0.29
C LEU A 131 12.39 -8.54 -0.58
N GLU A 132 13.58 -7.96 -0.79
CA GLU A 132 14.61 -8.60 -1.63
C GLU A 132 15.09 -9.92 -1.05
N ARG A 133 15.24 -10.00 0.28
CA ARG A 133 15.56 -11.26 0.96
C ARG A 133 14.47 -12.33 0.76
N LEU A 134 13.20 -11.97 0.90
CA LEU A 134 12.08 -12.89 0.70
C LEU A 134 11.95 -13.33 -0.77
N LYS A 135 12.11 -12.42 -1.73
CA LYS A 135 12.14 -12.76 -3.16
C LYS A 135 13.23 -13.77 -3.48
N GLY A 136 14.45 -13.54 -2.99
CA GLY A 136 15.59 -14.45 -3.18
C GLY A 136 15.30 -15.83 -2.60
N ARG A 137 14.82 -15.91 -1.36
CA ARG A 137 14.44 -17.18 -0.71
C ARG A 137 13.29 -17.88 -1.44
N ASN A 138 12.28 -17.16 -1.91
CA ASN A 138 11.11 -17.74 -2.59
C ASN A 138 11.49 -18.29 -3.98
N GLN A 139 12.14 -17.47 -4.81
CA GLN A 139 12.46 -17.84 -6.20
C GLN A 139 13.64 -18.82 -6.28
N GLY A 140 14.56 -18.77 -5.33
CA GLY A 140 15.69 -19.68 -5.23
C GLY A 140 15.39 -20.99 -4.50
N HIS A 141 14.18 -21.20 -3.99
CA HIS A 141 13.84 -22.43 -3.26
C HIS A 141 13.81 -23.63 -4.21
N PRO A 142 14.46 -24.76 -3.87
CA PRO A 142 14.48 -25.96 -4.73
C PRO A 142 13.09 -26.47 -5.10
N ASP A 143 12.14 -26.39 -4.16
CA ASP A 143 10.76 -26.87 -4.37
C ASP A 143 9.84 -25.88 -5.11
N TRP A 144 10.32 -24.70 -5.50
CA TRP A 144 9.49 -23.68 -6.17
C TRP A 144 8.76 -24.21 -7.42
N PRO A 145 9.41 -24.95 -8.35
CA PRO A 145 8.71 -25.52 -9.50
C PRO A 145 7.63 -26.54 -9.10
N ALA A 146 7.90 -27.38 -8.10
CA ALA A 146 6.99 -28.42 -7.65
C ALA A 146 5.76 -27.82 -6.95
N MET A 147 5.96 -26.86 -6.03
CA MET A 147 4.85 -26.17 -5.37
C MET A 147 3.99 -25.40 -6.38
N ARG A 148 4.60 -24.72 -7.36
CA ARG A 148 3.87 -24.01 -8.42
C ARG A 148 3.03 -24.96 -9.29
N SER A 149 3.54 -26.16 -9.57
CA SER A 149 2.77 -27.18 -10.28
C SER A 149 1.58 -27.63 -9.45
N PHE A 150 1.80 -28.03 -8.19
CA PHE A 150 0.77 -28.46 -7.25
C PHE A 150 -0.37 -27.43 -7.10
N VAL A 151 -0.02 -26.16 -6.91
CA VAL A 151 -0.98 -25.05 -6.79
C VAL A 151 -1.85 -24.89 -8.05
N ARG A 152 -1.30 -25.15 -9.23
CA ARG A 152 -2.01 -24.97 -10.51
C ARG A 152 -2.89 -26.14 -10.88
N SER A 153 -2.49 -27.37 -10.57
CA SER A 153 -3.24 -28.58 -10.89
C SER A 153 -4.09 -29.04 -9.72
N GLU A 154 -3.48 -29.67 -8.74
CA GLU A 154 -4.17 -30.45 -7.70
C GLU A 154 -4.96 -29.56 -6.74
N MET A 155 -4.40 -28.41 -6.35
CA MET A 155 -5.05 -27.53 -5.38
C MET A 155 -6.25 -26.79 -5.98
N SER A 156 -6.19 -26.44 -7.27
CA SER A 156 -7.23 -25.63 -7.93
C SER A 156 -8.55 -26.39 -8.16
N GLU A 157 -8.49 -27.72 -8.18
CA GLU A 157 -9.64 -28.62 -8.33
C GLU A 157 -10.36 -28.89 -6.99
N GLY A 158 -9.78 -28.46 -5.86
CA GLY A 158 -10.33 -28.70 -4.52
C GLY A 158 -11.39 -27.68 -4.09
N GLY A 159 -12.48 -28.15 -3.47
CA GLY A 159 -13.54 -27.28 -2.94
C GLY A 159 -13.06 -26.25 -1.91
N ALA A 160 -12.01 -26.57 -1.13
CA ALA A 160 -11.43 -25.63 -0.17
C ALA A 160 -10.76 -24.43 -0.85
N PHE A 161 -10.05 -24.64 -1.97
CA PHE A 161 -9.44 -23.54 -2.73
C PHE A 161 -10.49 -22.64 -3.37
N ALA A 162 -11.56 -23.25 -3.92
CA ALA A 162 -12.69 -22.52 -4.46
C ALA A 162 -13.36 -21.64 -3.39
N GLN A 163 -13.55 -22.16 -2.17
CA GLN A 163 -14.10 -21.40 -1.05
C GLN A 163 -13.21 -20.22 -0.65
N ILE A 164 -11.91 -20.44 -0.42
CA ILE A 164 -10.96 -19.38 -0.06
C ILE A 164 -10.96 -18.26 -1.11
N THR A 165 -11.06 -18.63 -2.39
CA THR A 165 -11.14 -17.66 -3.50
C THR A 165 -12.47 -16.92 -3.50
N ALA A 166 -13.58 -17.61 -3.27
CA ALA A 166 -14.91 -17.00 -3.18
C ALA A 166 -14.98 -15.98 -2.03
N ASP A 167 -14.48 -16.32 -0.85
CA ASP A 167 -14.43 -15.42 0.32
C ASP A 167 -13.64 -14.14 0.00
N PHE A 168 -12.50 -14.28 -0.69
CA PHE A 168 -11.69 -13.12 -1.09
C PHE A 168 -12.36 -12.25 -2.16
N ILE A 169 -13.08 -12.87 -3.10
CA ILE A 169 -13.89 -12.15 -4.11
C ILE A 169 -15.03 -11.38 -3.44
N GLU A 170 -15.74 -12.01 -2.51
CA GLU A 170 -16.82 -11.40 -1.74
C GLU A 170 -16.31 -10.19 -0.94
N ALA A 171 -15.17 -10.33 -0.25
CA ALA A 171 -14.51 -9.21 0.43
C ALA A 171 -14.18 -8.08 -0.55
N GLY A 172 -13.68 -8.39 -1.75
CA GLY A 172 -13.44 -7.42 -2.81
C GLY A 172 -14.70 -6.67 -3.26
N ALA A 173 -15.82 -7.38 -3.42
CA ALA A 173 -17.10 -6.77 -3.78
C ALA A 173 -17.66 -5.86 -2.67
N ALA A 174 -17.51 -6.25 -1.40
CA ALA A 174 -17.89 -5.42 -0.26
C ALA A 174 -17.06 -4.12 -0.20
N LEU A 175 -15.75 -4.21 -0.48
CA LEU A 175 -14.87 -3.04 -0.57
C LEU A 175 -15.27 -2.11 -1.72
N GLU A 176 -15.59 -2.66 -2.89
CA GLU A 176 -16.08 -1.90 -4.04
C GLU A 176 -17.35 -1.11 -3.69
N ALA A 177 -18.32 -1.78 -3.05
CA ALA A 177 -19.56 -1.14 -2.62
C ALA A 177 -19.33 -0.02 -1.59
N ARG A 178 -18.42 -0.24 -0.63
CA ARG A 178 -18.06 0.77 0.37
C ARG A 178 -17.33 1.96 -0.26
N MET A 179 -16.42 1.70 -1.21
CA MET A 179 -15.67 2.73 -1.93
C MET A 179 -16.58 3.65 -2.75
N ALA A 180 -17.65 3.11 -3.35
CA ALA A 180 -18.67 3.91 -4.04
C ALA A 180 -19.41 4.89 -3.11
N GLY A 181 -19.39 4.63 -1.80
CA GLY A 181 -19.93 5.53 -0.76
C GLY A 181 -18.95 6.61 -0.29
N CYS A 182 -17.68 6.60 -0.72
CA CYS A 182 -16.73 7.66 -0.37
C CYS A 182 -17.06 8.92 -1.19
N SER A 183 -17.67 9.93 -0.55
CA SER A 183 -18.00 11.21 -1.19
C SER A 183 -16.90 12.25 -1.02
N GLU A 184 -16.55 12.94 -2.11
CA GLU A 184 -15.85 14.23 -2.04
C GLU A 184 -16.86 15.28 -1.59
N ASN A 185 -16.63 15.92 -0.44
CA ASN A 185 -17.40 17.08 0.00
C ASN A 185 -16.89 18.35 -0.68
#